data_AF-A0A2S6GC27-F1
#
_entry.id   AF-A0A2S6GC27-F1
#
_cell.length_a   1.000
_cell.length_b   1.000
_cell.length_c   1.000
_cell.angle_alpha   90.00
_cell.angle_beta   90.00
_cell.angle_gamma   90.00
#
_symmetry.space_group_name_H-M   'P 1'
#
loop_
_entity.id
_entity.type
_entity.pdbx_description
1 polymer ?
#
loop_
_entity_poly.entity_id
_entity_poly.type
_entity_poly.pdbx_seq_one_letter_code
_entity_poly.pdbx_strand_id
1 'polypeptide(L)'
;MKSPANTGAEAESTPDGKAQPARQDPKRINVAITPDMVRALEAVIEREGVSLTEALRRLVGYGDFVYRSIKEEGAKVLVQTNDTMREVVLL
;
A
#
# COMPACT_ATOMS: atom_id res chain seq x y z
N MET A 1 62.62 -32.52 -0.71
CA MET A 1 62.93 -31.22 -0.05
C MET A 1 61.65 -30.40 0.01
N LYS A 2 61.18 -30.15 1.23
CA LYS A 2 60.26 -29.11 1.76
C LYS A 2 59.01 -28.66 0.98
N SER A 3 57.84 -29.00 1.56
CA SER A 3 56.62 -28.16 1.60
C SER A 3 56.88 -26.78 2.21
N PRO A 4 55.94 -25.83 2.03
CA PRO A 4 54.88 -25.64 3.04
C PRO A 4 53.49 -25.56 2.35
N ALA A 5 52.43 -26.22 2.84
CA ALA A 5 51.62 -25.86 4.01
C ALA A 5 51.19 -24.38 3.99
N ASN A 6 50.00 -24.10 3.44
CA ASN A 6 49.24 -22.93 3.85
C ASN A 6 47.88 -23.38 4.38
N THR A 7 47.79 -23.32 5.70
CA THR A 7 46.63 -23.61 6.54
C THR A 7 45.81 -22.34 6.70
N GLY A 8 44.48 -22.47 6.57
CA GLY A 8 43.53 -21.68 7.34
C GLY A 8 43.16 -20.31 6.78
N ALA A 9 41.93 -20.21 6.28
CA ALA A 9 40.93 -19.30 6.85
C ALA A 9 39.57 -19.73 6.29
N GLU A 10 38.84 -20.50 7.09
CA GLU A 10 37.40 -20.60 7.01
C GLU A 10 36.85 -19.18 7.09
N ALA A 11 36.43 -18.63 5.95
CA ALA A 11 35.63 -17.41 5.94
C ALA A 11 34.24 -17.79 6.42
N GLU A 12 34.05 -17.60 7.73
CA GLU A 12 32.81 -17.44 8.46
C GLU A 12 31.56 -17.33 7.58
N SER A 13 30.76 -18.39 7.63
CA SER A 13 29.34 -18.32 7.34
C SER A 13 28.72 -17.31 8.30
N THR A 14 28.56 -16.05 7.87
CA THR A 14 27.75 -15.08 8.61
C THR A 14 26.28 -15.37 8.31
N PRO A 15 25.46 -15.85 9.27
CA PRO A 15 24.06 -16.12 9.02
C PRO A 15 23.25 -14.93 9.54
N ASP A 16 23.21 -13.81 8.82
CA ASP A 16 22.28 -12.73 9.16
C ASP A 16 21.97 -11.82 7.95
N GLY A 17 21.70 -12.45 6.81
CA GLY A 17 20.96 -11.80 5.74
C GLY A 17 19.48 -11.89 6.06
N LYS A 18 18.94 -10.97 6.88
CA LYS A 18 17.49 -10.76 6.96
C LYS A 18 16.99 -10.60 5.53
N ALA A 19 16.27 -11.59 5.02
CA ALA A 19 15.65 -11.55 3.72
C ALA A 19 14.80 -10.28 3.66
N GLN A 20 15.33 -9.26 2.98
CA GLN A 20 14.61 -8.03 2.77
C GLN A 20 13.39 -8.43 1.93
N PRO A 21 12.15 -8.19 2.40
CA PRO A 21 10.97 -8.60 1.65
C PRO A 21 11.13 -8.04 0.25
N ALA A 22 11.12 -8.92 -0.75
CA ALA A 22 11.32 -8.56 -2.14
C ALA A 22 10.34 -7.41 -2.45
N ARG A 23 10.88 -6.20 -2.66
CA ARG A 23 10.08 -5.06 -3.07
C ARG A 23 9.45 -5.46 -4.39
N GLN A 24 8.16 -5.75 -4.37
CA GLN A 24 7.44 -6.05 -5.60
C GLN A 24 7.47 -4.79 -6.45
N ASP A 25 7.99 -4.92 -7.66
CA ASP A 25 8.00 -3.80 -8.60
C ASP A 25 6.56 -3.33 -8.87
N PRO A 26 6.32 -2.02 -8.94
CA PRO A 26 4.98 -1.51 -9.21
C PRO A 26 4.45 -2.03 -10.54
N LYS A 27 3.29 -2.70 -10.53
CA LYS A 27 2.58 -3.07 -11.74
C LYS A 27 1.93 -1.82 -12.35
N ARG A 28 2.13 -1.61 -13.65
CA ARG A 28 1.46 -0.54 -14.41
C ARG A 28 0.10 -1.04 -14.90
N ILE A 29 -0.94 -0.27 -14.63
CA ILE A 29 -2.31 -0.57 -15.05
C ILE A 29 -2.81 0.64 -15.84
N ASN A 30 -3.33 0.42 -17.05
CA ASN A 30 -4.00 1.44 -17.84
C ASN A 30 -5.50 1.25 -17.70
N VAL A 31 -6.21 2.29 -17.27
CA VAL A 31 -7.67 2.28 -17.10
C VAL A 31 -8.26 3.57 -17.64
N ALA A 32 -9.46 3.46 -18.23
CA ALA A 32 -10.28 4.63 -18.47
C ALA A 32 -10.94 5.05 -17.15
N ILE A 33 -10.93 6.35 -16.85
CA ILE A 33 -11.55 6.91 -15.66
C ILE A 33 -12.56 7.98 -16.07
N THR A 34 -13.63 8.14 -15.28
CA THR A 34 -14.67 9.12 -15.55
C THR A 34 -14.23 10.53 -15.10
N PRO A 35 -14.88 11.61 -15.59
CA PRO A 35 -14.59 12.96 -15.12
C PRO A 35 -14.76 13.13 -13.60
N ASP A 36 -15.69 12.39 -12.97
CA ASP A 36 -15.87 12.41 -11.51
C ASP A 36 -14.66 11.83 -10.76
N MET A 37 -14.08 10.76 -11.29
CA MET A 37 -12.86 10.17 -10.71
C MET A 37 -11.67 11.11 -10.83
N VAL A 38 -11.54 11.82 -11.96
CA VAL A 38 -10.50 12.84 -12.15
C VAL A 38 -10.65 13.94 -11.09
N ARG A 39 -11.85 14.49 -10.92
CA ARG A 39 -12.13 15.51 -9.90
C ARG A 39 -11.82 15.04 -8.48
N ALA A 40 -12.16 13.79 -8.16
CA ALA A 40 -11.87 13.21 -6.85
C ALA A 40 -10.35 13.10 -6.59
N LEU A 41 -9.57 12.74 -7.61
CA LEU A 41 -8.10 12.68 -7.52
C LEU A 41 -7.51 14.09 -7.38
N GLU A 42 -7.95 15.04 -8.19
CA GLU A 42 -7.51 16.44 -8.12
C GLU A 42 -7.77 17.04 -6.74
N ALA A 43 -8.96 16.82 -6.18
CA ALA A 43 -9.31 17.32 -4.85
C ALA A 43 -8.36 16.80 -3.74
N VAL A 44 -7.88 15.55 -3.84
CA VAL A 44 -6.90 14.99 -2.90
C VAL A 44 -5.52 15.58 -3.13
N ILE A 45 -5.09 15.72 -4.39
CA ILE A 45 -3.80 16.32 -4.76
C ILE A 45 -3.71 17.75 -4.22
N GLU A 46 -4.73 18.56 -4.45
CA GLU A 46 -4.76 19.97 -4.03
C GLU A 46 -4.83 20.12 -2.52
N ARG A 47 -5.69 19.35 -1.84
CA ARG A 47 -5.89 19.46 -0.40
C ARG A 47 -4.68 18.98 0.39
N GLU A 48 -4.00 17.93 -0.08
CA GLU A 48 -2.99 17.21 0.69
C GLU A 48 -1.56 17.41 0.14
N GLY A 49 -1.40 18.09 -1.01
CA GLY A 49 -0.10 18.38 -1.62
C GLY A 49 0.64 17.13 -2.09
N VAL A 50 -0.09 16.10 -2.52
CA VAL A 50 0.47 14.77 -2.86
C VAL A 50 0.46 14.51 -4.36
N SER A 51 1.29 13.56 -4.82
CA SER A 51 1.30 13.16 -6.24
C SER A 51 0.02 12.40 -6.64
N LEU A 52 -0.26 12.31 -7.94
CA LEU A 52 -1.36 11.51 -8.48
C LEU A 52 -1.31 10.03 -8.02
N THR A 53 -0.12 9.43 -8.00
CA THR A 53 0.07 8.05 -7.52
C THR A 53 -0.31 7.91 -6.05
N GLU A 54 0.04 8.90 -5.23
CA GLU A 54 -0.32 8.91 -3.81
C GLU A 54 -1.81 9.10 -3.61
N ALA A 55 -2.42 10.04 -4.33
CA ALA A 55 -3.86 10.29 -4.29
C ALA A 55 -4.65 9.03 -4.69
N LEU A 56 -4.26 8.38 -5.78
CA LEU A 56 -4.87 7.12 -6.23
C LEU A 56 -4.73 6.02 -5.18
N ARG A 57 -3.52 5.82 -4.63
CA ARG A 57 -3.31 4.78 -3.62
C ARG A 57 -4.17 4.99 -2.37
N ARG A 58 -4.30 6.24 -1.90
CA ARG A 58 -5.13 6.58 -0.74
C ARG A 58 -6.60 6.30 -1.02
N LEU A 59 -7.15 6.78 -2.13
CA LEU A 59 -8.55 6.55 -2.48
C LEU A 59 -8.86 5.06 -2.65
N VAL A 60 -7.96 4.29 -3.27
CA VAL A 60 -8.10 2.82 -3.36
C VAL A 60 -8.07 2.18 -1.97
N GLY A 61 -7.14 2.59 -1.10
CA GLY A 61 -7.06 2.06 0.26
C GLY A 61 -8.30 2.36 1.11
N TYR A 62 -8.87 3.57 0.99
CA TYR A 62 -10.12 3.92 1.66
C TYR A 62 -11.29 3.09 1.12
N GLY A 63 -11.35 2.89 -0.20
CA GLY A 63 -12.35 2.02 -0.82
C GLY A 63 -12.24 0.57 -0.35
N ASP A 64 -11.03 0.01 -0.28
CA ASP A 64 -10.76 -1.34 0.22
C ASP A 64 -11.21 -1.50 1.67
N PHE A 65 -10.86 -0.54 2.54
CA PHE A 65 -11.32 -0.52 3.93
C PHE A 65 -12.85 -0.53 4.03
N VAL A 66 -13.54 0.42 3.38
CA VAL A 66 -15.01 0.52 3.45
C VAL A 66 -15.69 -0.73 2.88
N TYR A 67 -15.17 -1.26 1.77
CA TYR A 67 -15.68 -2.48 1.15
C TYR A 67 -15.60 -3.67 2.10
N ARG A 68 -14.42 -3.95 2.66
CA ARG A 68 -14.22 -5.10 3.56
C ARG A 68 -15.03 -4.98 4.83
N SER A 69 -15.03 -3.79 5.46
CA SER A 69 -15.83 -3.56 6.67
C SER A 69 -17.31 -3.89 6.44
N ILE A 70 -17.89 -3.46 5.33
CA ILE A 70 -19.33 -3.67 5.06
C ILE A 70 -19.62 -5.08 4.52
N LYS A 71 -18.90 -5.53 3.49
CA LYS A 71 -19.23 -6.73 2.73
C LYS A 71 -18.63 -8.01 3.31
N GLU A 72 -17.49 -7.93 4.01
CA GLU A 72 -16.79 -9.11 4.51
C GLU A 72 -16.95 -9.26 6.04
N GLU A 73 -16.83 -8.17 6.77
CA GLU A 73 -16.88 -8.17 8.24
C GLU A 73 -18.30 -7.97 8.80
N GLY A 74 -19.24 -7.50 7.97
CA GLY A 74 -20.60 -7.17 8.39
C GLY A 74 -20.67 -5.97 9.35
N ALA A 75 -19.62 -5.16 9.40
CA ALA A 75 -19.55 -3.95 10.21
C ALA A 75 -20.34 -2.80 9.57
N LYS A 76 -20.73 -1.85 10.42
CA LYS A 76 -21.35 -0.59 9.98
C LYS A 76 -20.31 0.51 9.87
N VAL A 77 -20.25 1.17 8.72
CA VAL A 77 -19.45 2.38 8.54
C VAL A 77 -20.35 3.59 8.74
N LEU A 78 -20.06 4.38 9.77
CA LEU A 78 -20.83 5.57 10.13
C LEU A 78 -20.02 6.84 9.84
N VAL A 79 -20.65 7.83 9.22
CA VAL A 79 -20.09 9.17 9.00
C VAL A 79 -20.80 10.14 9.92
N GLN A 80 -20.04 10.69 10.86
CA GLN A 80 -20.50 11.80 11.70
C GLN A 80 -20.18 13.13 11.03
N THR A 81 -21.15 14.03 10.98
CA THR A 81 -20.95 15.41 10.56
C THR A 81 -21.76 16.31 11.47
N ASN A 82 -21.07 17.13 12.28
CA ASN A 82 -21.66 17.84 13.41
C ASN A 82 -22.43 16.86 14.31
N ASP A 83 -23.73 17.10 14.50
CA ASP A 83 -24.61 16.25 15.32
C ASP A 83 -25.41 15.21 14.51
N THR A 84 -25.09 15.03 13.21
CA THR A 84 -25.77 14.07 12.34
C THR A 84 -24.91 12.84 12.08
N MET A 85 -25.50 11.65 12.31
CA MET A 85 -24.92 10.36 11.97
C MET A 85 -25.57 9.80 10.71
N ARG A 86 -24.76 9.36 9.74
CA ARG A 86 -25.21 8.71 8.50
C ARG A 86 -24.52 7.36 8.35
N GLU A 87 -25.27 6.33 7.96
CA GLU A 87 -24.71 5.02 7.63
C GLU A 87 -24.32 4.97 6.15
N VAL A 88 -23.10 4.53 5.87
CA VAL A 88 -22.65 4.24 4.50
C VAL A 88 -23.11 2.84 4.13
N VAL A 89 -23.93 2.74 3.09
CA VAL A 89 -24.43 1.47 2.58
C VAL A 89 -23.84 1.24 1.19
N LEU A 90 -23.13 0.12 1.02
CA LEU A 90 -22.73 -0.38 -0.29
C LEU A 90 -23.82 -1.31 -0.80
N LEU A 91 -24.48 -0.90 -1.89
CA LEU A 91 -25.49 -1.70 -2.59
C LEU A 91 -24.80 -2.87 -3.30
#